data_AF-A0A243W6H2-F1
#
_entry.id   AF-A0A243W6H2-F1
#
_cell.length_a   1.000
_cell.length_b   1.000
_cell.length_c   1.000
_cell.angle_alpha   90.00
_cell.angle_beta   90.00
_cell.angle_gamma   90.00
#
_symmetry.space_group_name_H-M   'P 1'
#
loop_
_entity.id
_entity.type
_entity.pdbx_description
1 polymer ?
#
loop_
_entity_poly.entity_id
_entity_poly.type
_entity_poly.pdbx_seq_one_letter_code
_entity_poly.pdbx_strand_id
1 'polypeptide(L)'
;MLQRATSHVTKHYIAEAFGAAQDPRVVPVLIRAAKLPLNQDYNATYFWACEHYDCSAYLPFFVQFLLQSQDAGEAMMACVAVIEAMKGPFTSPLVKRAITKLLQERRPAMVGELQAQHALFRTQAAYALLDTYFDQVNQAWKTEKGVTWTFYEGLSRKREGQHDD
;
A
#
# COMPACT_ATOMS: atom_id res chain seq x y z
N MET A 1 3.76 -14.39 21.74
CA MET A 1 5.23 -14.23 21.76
C MET A 1 5.63 -12.77 21.56
N LEU A 2 5.27 -12.15 20.42
CA LEU A 2 5.60 -10.75 20.12
C LEU A 2 5.18 -9.74 21.20
N GLN A 3 3.95 -9.84 21.69
CA GLN A 3 3.42 -8.93 22.73
C GLN A 3 4.02 -9.14 24.13
N ARG A 4 4.71 -10.27 24.36
CA ARG A 4 5.33 -10.61 25.66
C ARG A 4 6.83 -10.30 25.69
N ALA A 5 7.45 -10.05 24.54
CA ALA A 5 8.87 -9.71 24.47
C ALA A 5 9.10 -8.29 25.01
N THR A 6 10.08 -8.14 25.89
CA THR A 6 10.45 -6.86 26.51
C THR A 6 11.53 -6.12 25.73
N SER A 7 12.42 -6.84 25.03
CA SER A 7 13.48 -6.26 24.20
C SER A 7 13.01 -5.96 22.77
N HIS A 8 13.38 -4.78 22.24
CA HIS A 8 13.13 -4.40 20.85
C HIS A 8 13.87 -5.32 19.87
N VAL A 9 15.08 -5.77 20.22
CA VAL A 9 15.86 -6.72 19.40
C VAL A 9 15.09 -8.03 19.25
N THR A 10 14.53 -8.55 20.34
CA THR A 10 13.72 -9.77 20.29
C THR A 10 12.44 -9.57 19.47
N LYS A 11 11.77 -8.42 19.59
CA LYS A 11 10.59 -8.11 18.78
C LYS A 11 10.94 -8.02 17.29
N HIS A 12 12.11 -7.50 16.95
CA HIS A 12 12.61 -7.46 15.57
C HIS A 12 12.77 -8.85 14.98
N TYR A 13 13.52 -9.74 15.64
CA TYR A 13 13.66 -11.12 15.17
C TYR A 13 12.32 -11.87 15.08
N ILE A 14 11.39 -11.63 16.02
CA ILE A 14 10.05 -12.23 15.94
C ILE A 14 9.28 -11.69 14.73
N ALA A 15 9.37 -10.39 14.42
CA ALA A 15 8.70 -9.80 13.28
C ALA A 15 9.27 -10.33 11.95
N GLU A 16 10.59 -10.45 11.82
CA GLU A 16 11.23 -11.07 10.66
C GLU A 16 10.81 -12.54 10.51
N ALA A 17 10.83 -13.31 11.60
CA ALA A 17 10.37 -14.70 11.59
C ALA A 17 8.90 -14.81 11.19
N PHE A 18 8.06 -13.85 11.59
CA PHE A 18 6.69 -13.76 11.10
C PHE A 18 6.66 -13.53 9.59
N GLY A 19 7.36 -12.53 9.06
CA GLY A 19 7.44 -12.29 7.60
C GLY A 19 7.83 -13.54 6.78
N ALA A 20 8.80 -14.31 7.30
CA ALA A 20 9.24 -15.56 6.66
C ALA A 20 8.22 -16.72 6.78
N ALA A 21 7.36 -16.71 7.79
CA ALA A 21 6.45 -17.82 8.08
C ALA A 21 5.26 -17.92 7.10
N GLN A 22 4.96 -16.85 6.35
CA GLN A 22 3.88 -16.81 5.34
C GLN A 22 2.48 -17.19 5.87
N ASP A 23 2.25 -17.16 7.19
CA ASP A 23 0.93 -17.33 7.81
C ASP A 23 0.17 -15.99 7.87
N PRO A 24 -0.92 -15.79 7.09
CA PRO A 24 -1.62 -14.50 7.04
C PRO A 24 -2.26 -14.09 8.39
N ARG A 25 -2.43 -15.02 9.33
CA ARG A 25 -2.97 -14.72 10.67
C ARG A 25 -2.05 -13.81 11.49
N VAL A 26 -0.78 -13.66 11.10
CA VAL A 26 0.17 -12.79 11.79
C VAL A 26 -0.05 -11.30 11.48
N VAL A 27 -0.65 -10.96 10.33
CA VAL A 27 -0.86 -9.56 9.91
C VAL A 27 -1.60 -8.73 10.96
N PRO A 28 -2.76 -9.16 11.52
CA PRO A 28 -3.40 -8.43 12.61
C PRO A 28 -2.55 -8.30 13.87
N VAL A 29 -1.64 -9.24 14.13
CA VAL A 29 -0.72 -9.20 15.29
C VAL A 29 0.37 -8.15 15.06
N LEU A 30 0.96 -8.11 13.86
CA LEU A 30 1.96 -7.12 13.44
C LEU A 30 1.38 -5.70 13.45
N ILE A 31 0.21 -5.49 12.84
CA ILE A 31 -0.48 -4.20 12.84
C ILE A 31 -0.81 -3.74 14.27
N ARG A 32 -1.25 -4.66 15.14
CA ARG A 32 -1.51 -4.32 16.55
C ARG A 32 -0.23 -3.92 17.27
N ALA A 33 0.88 -4.61 17.03
CA ALA A 33 2.17 -4.27 17.61
C ALA A 33 2.66 -2.90 17.13
N ALA A 34 2.52 -2.58 15.84
CA ALA A 34 2.90 -1.29 15.27
C ALA A 34 2.12 -0.10 15.85
N LYS A 35 0.88 -0.32 16.32
CA LYS A 35 0.02 0.71 16.94
C LYS A 35 0.35 1.00 18.40
N LEU A 36 1.15 0.16 19.07
CA LEU A 36 1.44 0.37 20.49
C LEU A 36 2.37 1.58 20.66
N PRO A 37 2.08 2.53 21.58
CA PRO A 37 2.92 3.71 21.78
C PRO A 37 4.39 3.39 22.09
N LEU A 38 4.62 2.31 22.86
CA LEU A 38 5.96 1.82 23.20
C LEU A 38 6.79 1.37 21.98
N ASN A 39 6.16 1.19 20.82
CA ASN A 39 6.76 0.76 19.58
C ASN A 39 6.81 1.88 18.53
N GLN A 40 6.45 3.12 18.88
CA GLN A 40 6.33 4.22 17.91
C GLN A 40 7.61 4.44 17.10
N ASP A 41 8.79 4.38 17.74
CA ASP A 41 10.09 4.55 17.07
C ASP A 41 10.64 3.25 16.45
N TYR A 42 9.89 2.15 16.56
CA TYR A 42 10.27 0.82 16.10
C TYR A 42 9.20 0.16 15.21
N ASN A 43 8.24 0.97 14.73
CA ASN A 43 7.10 0.46 13.99
C ASN A 43 7.50 -0.05 12.59
N ALA A 44 8.56 0.51 11.98
CA ALA A 44 9.11 0.10 10.68
C ALA A 44 9.35 -1.41 10.61
N THR A 45 9.91 -2.00 11.66
CA THR A 45 10.14 -3.44 11.79
C THR A 45 8.88 -4.28 11.56
N TYR A 46 7.72 -3.84 12.07
CA TYR A 46 6.48 -4.59 11.86
C TYR A 46 5.89 -4.36 10.47
N PHE A 47 6.13 -3.19 9.86
CA PHE A 47 5.69 -2.89 8.50
C PHE A 47 6.50 -3.66 7.47
N TRP A 48 7.83 -3.76 7.62
CA TRP A 48 8.65 -4.64 6.78
C TRP A 48 8.16 -6.09 6.82
N ALA A 49 7.80 -6.59 8.00
CA ALA A 49 7.19 -7.91 8.11
C ALA A 49 5.82 -8.01 7.40
N CYS A 50 5.03 -6.93 7.38
CA CYS A 50 3.73 -6.89 6.70
C CYS A 50 3.86 -6.88 5.16
N GLU A 51 4.96 -6.39 4.60
CA GLU A 51 5.19 -6.33 3.14
C GLU A 51 5.15 -7.71 2.50
N HIS A 52 5.56 -8.74 3.24
CA HIS A 52 5.51 -10.13 2.78
C HIS A 52 4.09 -10.73 2.68
N TYR A 53 3.06 -9.95 2.99
CA TYR A 53 1.67 -10.38 3.01
C TYR A 53 0.78 -9.48 2.16
N ASP A 54 -0.31 -10.05 1.65
CA ASP A 54 -1.38 -9.24 1.09
C ASP A 54 -2.14 -8.49 2.18
N CYS A 55 -1.77 -7.22 2.36
CA CYS A 55 -2.33 -6.33 3.36
C CYS A 55 -3.54 -5.52 2.87
N SER A 56 -4.14 -5.89 1.73
CA SER A 56 -5.23 -5.12 1.09
C SER A 56 -6.41 -4.79 2.02
N ALA A 57 -6.81 -5.73 2.88
CA ALA A 57 -7.89 -5.52 3.86
C ALA A 57 -7.58 -4.43 4.90
N TYR A 58 -6.30 -4.09 5.07
CA TYR A 58 -5.80 -3.11 6.02
C TYR A 58 -5.39 -1.78 5.37
N LEU A 59 -5.70 -1.57 4.08
CA LEU A 59 -5.42 -0.33 3.38
C LEU A 59 -5.80 0.95 4.16
N PRO A 60 -6.99 1.06 4.80
CA PRO A 60 -7.34 2.25 5.57
C PRO A 60 -6.35 2.57 6.69
N PHE A 61 -5.75 1.55 7.31
CA PHE A 61 -4.76 1.72 8.37
C PHE A 61 -3.46 2.30 7.82
N PHE A 62 -2.91 1.73 6.75
CA PHE A 62 -1.65 2.19 6.16
C PHE A 62 -1.77 3.60 5.57
N VAL A 63 -2.89 3.91 4.89
CA VAL A 63 -3.18 5.27 4.42
C VAL A 63 -3.24 6.25 5.60
N GLN A 64 -3.91 5.89 6.69
CA GLN A 64 -4.00 6.76 7.86
C GLN A 64 -2.63 6.98 8.50
N PHE A 65 -1.78 5.96 8.55
CA PHE A 65 -0.41 6.07 9.04
C PHE A 65 0.40 7.10 8.24
N LEU A 66 0.41 7.00 6.90
CA LEU A 66 1.13 7.94 6.04
C LEU A 66 0.63 9.40 6.18
N LEU A 67 -0.66 9.58 6.48
CA LEU A 67 -1.25 10.91 6.66
C LEU A 67 -0.97 11.52 8.04
N GLN A 68 -0.69 10.69 9.05
CA GLN A 68 -0.49 11.12 10.43
C GLN A 68 0.98 11.14 10.85
N SER A 69 1.86 10.44 10.13
CA SER A 69 3.28 10.47 10.43
C SER A 69 3.79 11.91 10.40
N GLN A 70 4.62 12.24 11.38
CA GLN A 70 5.33 13.53 11.47
C GLN A 70 6.79 13.40 11.06
N ASP A 71 7.25 12.16 10.86
CA ASP A 71 8.59 11.80 10.46
C ASP A 71 8.56 11.07 9.11
N ALA A 72 9.36 11.56 8.16
CA ALA A 72 9.58 10.93 6.86
C ALA A 72 10.67 9.84 6.94
N GLY A 73 10.67 9.07 8.03
CA GLY A 73 11.66 8.04 8.30
C GLY A 73 11.34 6.68 7.69
N GLU A 74 12.07 5.68 8.18
CA GLU A 74 11.98 4.28 7.73
C GLU A 74 10.56 3.71 7.83
N ALA A 75 9.79 4.12 8.84
CA ALA A 75 8.43 3.65 9.04
C ALA A 75 7.48 4.03 7.89
N MET A 76 7.64 5.24 7.34
CA MET A 76 6.87 5.66 6.17
C MET A 76 7.29 4.88 4.94
N MET A 77 8.59 4.69 4.74
CA MET A 77 9.12 3.90 3.63
C MET A 77 8.58 2.47 3.66
N ALA A 78 8.67 1.79 4.82
CA ALA A 78 8.12 0.46 5.01
C ALA A 78 6.61 0.42 4.78
N CYS A 79 5.87 1.45 5.22
CA CYS A 79 4.44 1.56 4.97
C CYS A 79 4.11 1.71 3.48
N VAL A 80 4.93 2.42 2.70
CA VAL A 80 4.78 2.52 1.24
C VAL A 80 5.01 1.15 0.60
N ALA A 81 6.07 0.44 0.98
CA ALA A 81 6.36 -0.90 0.48
C ALA A 81 5.20 -1.87 0.73
N VAL A 82 4.57 -1.81 1.91
CA VAL A 82 3.35 -2.60 2.19
C VAL A 82 2.21 -2.27 1.23
N ILE A 83 2.01 -0.99 0.88
CA ILE A 83 0.97 -0.58 -0.07
C ILE A 83 1.30 -1.08 -1.49
N GLU A 84 2.57 -0.99 -1.90
CA GLU A 84 3.05 -1.52 -3.19
C GLU A 84 2.85 -3.04 -3.31
N ALA A 85 2.98 -3.77 -2.21
CA ALA A 85 2.78 -5.22 -2.17
C ALA A 85 1.30 -5.67 -2.14
N MET A 86 0.35 -4.75 -1.98
CA MET A 86 -1.07 -5.10 -1.90
C MET A 86 -1.61 -5.62 -3.25
N LYS A 87 -2.41 -6.69 -3.20
CA LYS A 87 -2.94 -7.35 -4.40
C LYS A 87 -4.37 -6.92 -4.75
N GLY A 88 -5.06 -6.22 -3.86
CA GLY A 88 -6.50 -6.00 -3.94
C GLY A 88 -7.30 -7.28 -3.62
N PRO A 89 -8.55 -7.40 -4.10
CA PRO A 89 -9.25 -6.40 -4.88
C PRO A 89 -9.67 -5.21 -4.03
N PHE A 90 -9.58 -4.02 -4.61
CA PHE A 90 -10.10 -2.81 -4.01
C PHE A 90 -11.41 -2.38 -4.66
N THR A 91 -12.28 -1.76 -3.88
CA THR A 91 -13.48 -1.10 -4.40
C THR A 91 -13.12 0.29 -4.93
N SER A 92 -13.77 0.71 -6.02
CA SER A 92 -13.54 2.04 -6.61
C SER A 92 -13.65 3.18 -5.58
N PRO A 93 -14.67 3.21 -4.70
CA PRO A 93 -14.79 4.27 -3.70
C PRO A 93 -13.63 4.28 -2.68
N LEU A 94 -13.13 3.11 -2.29
CA LEU A 94 -12.02 2.99 -1.34
C LEU A 94 -10.72 3.56 -1.93
N VAL A 95 -10.37 3.14 -3.15
CA VAL A 95 -9.13 3.59 -3.83
C VAL A 95 -9.17 5.08 -4.13
N LYS A 96 -10.26 5.57 -4.74
CA LYS A 96 -10.41 7.01 -5.04
C LYS A 96 -10.25 7.86 -3.79
N ARG A 97 -10.91 7.47 -2.69
CA ARG A 97 -10.80 8.20 -1.42
C ARG A 97 -9.39 8.15 -0.85
N ALA A 98 -8.71 7.01 -0.90
CA ALA A 98 -7.34 6.86 -0.43
C ALA A 98 -6.37 7.76 -1.23
N ILE A 99 -6.40 7.66 -2.56
CA ILE A 99 -5.56 8.48 -3.47
C ILE A 99 -5.83 9.96 -3.25
N THR A 100 -7.10 10.38 -3.23
CA THR A 100 -7.44 11.79 -3.00
C THR A 100 -6.88 12.29 -1.67
N LYS A 101 -6.98 11.51 -0.58
CA LYS A 101 -6.39 11.91 0.70
C LYS A 101 -4.87 11.98 0.65
N LEU A 102 -4.21 11.00 0.03
CA LEU A 102 -2.76 10.93 -0.07
C LEU A 102 -2.20 12.11 -0.87
N LEU A 103 -2.88 12.53 -1.95
CA LEU A 103 -2.46 13.64 -2.80
C LEU A 103 -2.95 15.02 -2.33
N GLN A 104 -3.94 15.08 -1.43
CA GLN A 104 -4.40 16.35 -0.88
C GLN A 104 -3.30 17.00 -0.03
N GLU A 105 -2.78 18.14 -0.50
CA GLU A 105 -1.87 18.97 0.27
C GLU A 105 -2.57 19.54 1.51
N ARG A 106 -2.34 18.91 2.66
CA ARG A 106 -2.32 19.64 3.92
C ARG A 106 -0.87 19.99 4.17
N ARG A 107 -0.48 21.24 3.93
CA ARG A 107 0.85 21.76 4.28
C ARG A 107 1.09 21.49 5.76
N PRO A 108 1.90 20.49 6.15
CA PRO A 108 2.30 20.40 7.53
C PRO A 108 3.33 21.51 7.76
N ALA A 109 3.41 22.04 8.98
CA ALA A 109 4.44 23.00 9.36
C ALA A 109 5.81 22.28 9.51
N MET A 110 6.29 21.67 8.43
CA MET A 110 7.56 20.95 8.38
C MET A 110 8.62 21.76 7.63
N VAL A 111 9.89 21.54 8.01
CA VAL A 111 11.06 22.14 7.35
C VAL A 111 11.23 21.51 5.96
N GLY A 112 11.63 22.31 4.96
CA GLY A 112 11.46 22.03 3.53
C GLY A 112 11.87 20.64 3.02
N GLU A 113 13.00 20.07 3.45
CA GLU A 113 13.47 18.76 2.97
C GLU A 113 12.61 17.59 3.48
N LEU A 114 12.25 17.60 4.77
CA LEU A 114 11.36 16.58 5.35
C LEU A 114 9.96 16.67 4.75
N GLN A 115 9.50 17.87 4.41
CA GLN A 115 8.24 18.08 3.72
C GLN A 115 8.25 17.45 2.30
N ALA A 116 9.35 17.58 1.57
CA ALA A 116 9.49 16.98 0.24
C ALA A 116 9.48 15.45 0.31
N GLN A 117 10.19 14.86 1.27
CA GLN A 117 10.23 13.41 1.45
C GLN A 117 8.85 12.84 1.89
N HIS A 118 8.14 13.53 2.78
CA HIS A 118 6.76 13.21 3.13
C HIS A 118 5.83 13.19 1.89
N ALA A 119 5.94 14.22 1.05
CA ALA A 119 5.15 14.33 -0.17
C ALA A 119 5.49 13.22 -1.17
N LEU A 120 6.78 12.87 -1.30
CA LEU A 120 7.26 11.78 -2.13
C LEU A 120 6.61 10.46 -1.72
N PHE A 121 6.71 10.06 -0.45
CA PHE A 121 6.14 8.79 0.02
C PHE A 121 4.62 8.71 -0.15
N ARG A 122 3.90 9.80 0.13
CA ARG A 122 2.46 9.86 -0.09
C ARG A 122 2.09 9.74 -1.57
N THR A 123 2.85 10.39 -2.42
CA THR A 123 2.66 10.34 -3.88
C THR A 123 2.94 8.94 -4.41
N GLN A 124 4.04 8.31 -3.99
CA GLN A 124 4.40 6.94 -4.35
C GLN A 124 3.32 5.94 -3.95
N ALA A 125 2.83 5.99 -2.71
CA ALA A 125 1.71 5.15 -2.27
C ALA A 125 0.43 5.38 -3.09
N ALA A 126 0.15 6.63 -3.49
CA ALA A 126 -1.01 6.93 -4.32
C ALA A 126 -0.88 6.34 -5.73
N TYR A 127 0.32 6.39 -6.34
CA TYR A 127 0.60 5.75 -7.62
C TYR A 127 0.49 4.24 -7.54
N ALA A 128 1.08 3.61 -6.52
CA ALA A 128 0.97 2.17 -6.31
C ALA A 128 -0.49 1.69 -6.23
N LEU A 129 -1.34 2.42 -5.50
CA LEU A 129 -2.78 2.12 -5.45
C LEU A 129 -3.48 2.29 -6.80
N LEU A 130 -3.07 3.28 -7.58
CA LEU A 130 -3.63 3.56 -8.90
C LEU A 130 -3.29 2.41 -9.86
N ASP A 131 -2.04 1.99 -9.89
CA ASP A 131 -1.53 0.91 -10.75
C ASP A 131 -2.23 -0.41 -10.42
N THR A 132 -2.22 -0.83 -9.15
CA THR A 132 -2.89 -2.06 -8.72
C THR A 132 -4.39 -2.05 -9.05
N TYR A 133 -5.07 -0.92 -8.87
CA TYR A 133 -6.49 -0.80 -9.19
C TYR A 133 -6.77 -0.84 -10.70
N PHE A 134 -5.95 -0.18 -11.52
CA PHE A 134 -6.10 -0.24 -12.97
C PHE A 134 -5.85 -1.66 -13.51
N ASP A 135 -4.85 -2.35 -12.98
CA ASP A 135 -4.59 -3.74 -13.31
C ASP A 135 -5.78 -4.63 -12.95
N GLN A 136 -6.35 -4.46 -11.76
CA GLN A 136 -7.58 -5.16 -11.36
C GLN A 136 -8.75 -4.91 -12.34
N VAL A 137 -9.00 -3.65 -12.73
CA VAL A 137 -10.07 -3.30 -13.68
C VAL A 137 -9.80 -3.89 -15.06
N ASN A 138 -8.54 -3.84 -15.52
CA ASN A 138 -8.13 -4.42 -16.80
C ASN A 138 -8.35 -5.95 -16.82
N GLN A 139 -7.98 -6.65 -15.74
CA GLN A 139 -8.18 -8.09 -15.62
C GLN A 139 -9.67 -8.47 -15.57
N ALA A 140 -10.48 -7.70 -14.82
CA ALA A 140 -11.93 -7.90 -14.78
C ALA A 140 -12.55 -7.75 -16.18
N TRP A 141 -12.17 -6.69 -16.91
CA TRP A 141 -12.66 -6.43 -18.26
C TRP A 141 -12.26 -7.52 -19.27
N LYS A 142 -11.02 -8.03 -19.20
CA LYS A 142 -10.54 -9.15 -20.05
C LYS A 142 -11.33 -10.44 -19.77
N THR A 143 -11.61 -10.71 -18.49
CA THR A 143 -12.33 -11.91 -18.06
C THR A 143 -13.81 -11.87 -18.45
N GLU A 144 -14.49 -10.74 -18.27
CA GLU A 144 -15.90 -10.55 -18.65
C GLU A 144 -16.14 -10.75 -20.15
N LYS A 145 -15.19 -10.37 -20.99
CA LYS A 145 -15.33 -10.51 -22.44
C LYS A 145 -14.82 -11.83 -22.99
N GLY A 146 -14.25 -12.70 -22.15
CA GLY A 146 -13.64 -13.94 -22.58
C GLY A 146 -12.51 -13.75 -23.59
N VAL A 147 -11.84 -12.58 -23.58
CA VAL A 147 -10.82 -12.27 -24.60
C VAL A 147 -9.43 -12.07 -24.02
N THR A 148 -8.50 -12.88 -24.51
CA THR A 148 -7.06 -12.62 -24.52
C THR A 148 -6.73 -11.58 -25.59
N TRP A 149 -6.95 -10.30 -25.29
CA TRP A 149 -6.49 -9.20 -26.16
C TRP A 149 -5.15 -8.65 -25.64
N THR A 150 -4.22 -8.41 -26.57
CA THR A 150 -3.10 -7.50 -26.32
C THR A 150 -3.52 -6.07 -26.67
N PHE A 151 -3.00 -5.06 -25.95
CA PHE A 151 -3.38 -3.65 -26.06
C PHE A 151 -3.36 -3.11 -27.51
N TYR A 152 -2.45 -3.62 -28.34
CA TYR A 152 -2.27 -3.16 -29.73
C TYR A 152 -3.38 -3.58 -30.69
N GLU A 153 -4.11 -4.66 -30.42
CA GLU A 153 -5.14 -5.15 -31.34
C GLU A 153 -6.46 -4.36 -31.22
N GLY A 154 -6.74 -3.80 -30.04
CA GLY A 154 -7.93 -2.98 -29.80
C GLY A 154 -7.93 -1.62 -30.51
N LEU A 155 -6.75 -1.07 -30.79
CA LEU A 155 -6.60 0.21 -31.49
C LEU A 155 -6.78 0.10 -33.01
N SER A 156 -6.51 -1.06 -33.60
CA SER A 156 -6.66 -1.29 -35.04
C SER A 156 -8.14 -1.41 -35.45
N ARG A 157 -8.97 -2.12 -34.68
CA ARG A 157 -10.40 -2.28 -35.02
C ARG A 157 -11.24 -1.02 -34.87
N LYS A 158 -10.84 -0.07 -34.01
CA LYS A 158 -11.53 1.23 -33.90
C LYS A 158 -11.37 2.10 -35.15
N ARG A 159 -10.40 1.82 -36.01
CA ARG A 159 -10.22 2.53 -37.30
C ARG A 159 -10.97 1.87 -38.45
N GLU A 160 -11.28 0.57 -38.36
CA GLU A 160 -11.95 -0.16 -39.43
C GLU A 160 -13.49 -0.06 -39.36
N GLY A 161 -14.07 0.28 -38.20
CA GLY A 161 -15.52 0.38 -38.01
C GLY A 161 -16.11 1.78 -38.18
N GLN A 162 -15.40 2.74 -38.79
CA GLN A 162 -15.82 4.15 -38.89
C GLN A 162 -16.10 4.61 -40.32
N HIS A 163 -16.29 3.68 -41.27
CA HIS A 163 -16.46 4.01 -42.69
C HIS A 163 -17.63 3.33 -43.40
N ASP A 164 -18.71 3.03 -42.70
CA ASP A 164 -20.01 2.76 -43.33
C ASP A 164 -21.11 3.31 -42.42
N ASP A 165 -21.49 4.58 -42.67
CA ASP A 165 -22.85 5.15 -42.65
C ASP A 165 -22.79 6.66 -42.93
#